data_AF-A0A6C0KHK8-F1
#
_entry.id   AF-A0A6C0KHK8-F1
#
_cell.length_a   1.000
_cell.length_b   1.000
_cell.length_c   1.000
_cell.angle_alpha   90.00
_cell.angle_beta   90.00
_cell.angle_gamma   90.00
#
_symmetry.space_group_name_H-M   'P 1'
#
loop_
_entity.id
_entity.type
_entity.pdbx_description
1 polymer ?
#
loop_
_entity_poly.entity_id
_entity_poly.type
_entity_poly.pdbx_seq_one_letter_code
_entity_poly.pdbx_strand_id
1 'polypeptide(L)'
;MVKCQCGKRAIFNLRGQTKGRFCAEHKEPEMVDVKNKTCEADGCETRPNYNVRGQTKGRFCAEHKEPDMVDVKNKTCEADGCETLPNYNLRGQTKGRFCTEHKEPEMVDVKNKTCEADGCETQPVYNVRGQTKGRFCTEHKEPDMVNVKDKT
;
A
#
# COMPACT_ATOMS: atom_id res chain seq x y z
N MET A 1 23.97 -13.88 -0.23
CA MET A 1 22.63 -14.07 0.39
C MET A 1 22.55 -15.49 0.92
N VAL A 2 22.26 -15.69 2.22
CA VAL A 2 22.17 -17.05 2.79
C VAL A 2 20.89 -17.72 2.30
N LYS A 3 20.99 -18.97 1.87
CA LYS A 3 19.87 -19.78 1.39
C LYS A 3 19.57 -20.89 2.38
N CYS A 4 18.29 -21.20 2.51
CA CYS A 4 17.82 -22.41 3.18
C CYS A 4 18.09 -23.62 2.27
N GLN A 5 18.03 -24.83 2.82
CA GLN A 5 18.22 -26.08 2.07
C GLN A 5 17.31 -26.21 0.83
N CYS A 6 16.10 -25.64 0.88
CA CYS A 6 15.17 -25.62 -0.24
C CYS A 6 15.43 -24.50 -1.26
N GLY A 7 16.58 -23.80 -1.17
CA GLY A 7 16.97 -22.71 -2.08
C GLY A 7 16.32 -21.35 -1.80
N LYS A 8 15.25 -21.29 -0.99
CA LYS A 8 14.62 -20.03 -0.56
C LYS A 8 15.55 -19.20 0.33
N ARG A 9 15.33 -17.89 0.38
CA ARG A 9 16.10 -16.99 1.25
C ARG A 9 15.97 -17.41 2.71
N ALA A 10 17.11 -17.62 3.37
CA ALA A 10 17.13 -17.92 4.80
C ALA A 10 17.18 -16.61 5.60
N ILE A 11 16.12 -16.35 6.36
CA ILE A 11 15.99 -15.14 7.19
C ILE A 11 15.61 -15.46 8.64
N PHE A 12 15.15 -16.68 8.94
CA PHE A 12 14.76 -17.10 10.28
C PHE A 12 15.90 -17.81 11.02
N ASN A 13 15.97 -17.59 12.32
CA ASN A 13 16.85 -18.30 13.26
C ASN A 13 16.38 -18.07 14.71
N LEU A 14 17.06 -18.68 15.69
CA LEU A 14 16.82 -18.44 17.11
C LEU A 14 17.10 -16.97 17.50
N ARG A 15 16.36 -16.47 18.50
CA ARG A 15 16.51 -15.11 19.03
C ARG A 15 17.97 -14.83 19.43
N GLY A 16 18.47 -13.65 19.07
CA GLY A 16 19.87 -13.25 19.32
C GLY A 16 20.87 -13.67 18.24
N GLN A 17 20.50 -14.56 17.32
CA GLN A 17 21.33 -14.88 16.16
C GLN A 17 21.23 -13.78 15.11
N THR A 18 22.32 -13.53 14.37
CA THR A 18 22.36 -12.49 13.33
C THR A 18 22.32 -13.06 11.91
N LYS A 19 22.54 -14.37 11.73
CA LYS A 19 22.53 -15.07 10.44
C LYS A 19 21.25 -15.89 10.32
N GLY A 20 20.45 -15.62 9.28
CA GLY A 20 19.30 -16.46 8.96
C GLY A 20 19.76 -17.81 8.44
N ARG A 21 19.15 -18.90 8.90
CA ARG A 21 19.45 -20.28 8.48
C ARG A 21 18.25 -20.97 7.83
N PHE A 22 17.05 -20.56 8.22
CA PHE A 22 15.80 -21.16 7.78
C PHE A 22 14.96 -20.17 6.99
N CYS A 23 14.15 -20.67 6.04
CA CYS A 23 13.11 -19.88 5.39
C CYS A 23 11.79 -20.01 6.17
N ALA A 24 10.77 -19.23 5.78
CA ALA A 24 9.47 -19.23 6.47
C ALA A 24 8.82 -20.61 6.56
N GLU A 25 9.04 -21.49 5.58
CA GLU A 25 8.47 -22.84 5.55
C GLU A 25 9.24 -23.86 6.38
N HIS A 26 10.51 -23.60 6.68
CA HIS A 26 11.38 -24.51 7.43
C HIS A 26 11.79 -23.93 8.79
N LYS A 27 11.07 -22.90 9.28
CA LYS A 27 11.32 -22.34 10.61
C LYS A 27 10.57 -23.16 11.66
N GLU A 28 11.16 -23.32 12.83
CA GLU A 28 10.47 -23.86 14.02
C GLU A 28 9.70 -22.74 14.74
N PRO A 29 8.71 -23.06 15.59
CA PRO A 29 7.90 -22.05 16.29
C PRO A 29 8.70 -21.02 17.09
N GLU A 30 9.81 -21.42 17.74
CA GLU A 30 10.68 -20.48 18.47
C GLU A 30 11.61 -19.61 17.59
N MET A 31 11.62 -19.83 16.27
CA MET A 31 12.50 -19.09 15.36
C MET A 31 11.86 -17.79 14.88
N VAL A 32 12.65 -16.73 14.98
CA VAL A 32 12.28 -15.35 14.64
C VAL A 32 12.97 -14.91 13.36
N ASP A 33 12.41 -13.91 12.68
CA ASP A 33 13.11 -13.24 11.58
C ASP A 33 14.30 -12.44 12.13
N VAL A 34 15.52 -12.84 11.78
CA VAL A 34 16.76 -12.18 12.25
C VAL A 34 17.36 -11.22 11.23
N LYS A 35 16.66 -10.96 10.13
CA LYS A 35 17.13 -10.11 9.03
C LYS A 35 16.27 -8.89 8.81
N ASN A 36 14.96 -9.02 8.94
CA ASN A 36 14.05 -7.89 8.85
C ASN A 36 13.85 -7.26 10.22
N LYS A 37 13.55 -5.96 10.23
CA LYS A 37 13.15 -5.29 11.46
C LYS A 37 11.74 -5.75 11.84
N THR A 38 11.57 -6.11 13.10
CA THR A 38 10.30 -6.41 13.73
C THR A 38 9.90 -5.28 14.66
N CYS A 39 8.64 -5.28 15.10
CA CYS A 39 8.14 -4.42 16.15
C CYS A 39 9.03 -4.51 17.40
N GLU A 40 9.23 -3.38 18.07
CA GLU A 40 10.00 -3.31 19.32
C GLU A 40 9.23 -3.83 20.55
N ALA A 41 7.92 -4.09 20.42
CA ALA A 41 7.15 -4.79 21.46
C ALA A 41 7.64 -6.24 21.62
N ASP A 42 7.79 -6.70 22.87
CA ASP A 42 8.36 -8.01 23.15
C ASP A 42 7.52 -9.13 22.52
N GLY A 43 8.19 -10.05 21.83
CA GLY A 43 7.55 -11.17 21.14
C GLY A 43 6.80 -10.81 19.84
N CYS A 44 6.75 -9.54 19.43
CA CYS A 44 6.03 -9.15 18.22
C CYS A 44 6.90 -9.26 16.94
N GLU A 45 6.56 -10.19 16.05
CA GLU A 45 7.25 -10.37 14.75
C GLU A 45 6.71 -9.48 13.62
N THR A 46 5.68 -8.67 13.90
CA THR A 46 5.04 -7.82 12.88
C THR A 46 5.99 -6.72 12.40
N ARG A 47 5.95 -6.42 11.10
CA ARG A 47 6.76 -5.34 10.51
C ARG A 47 6.39 -3.99 11.13
N PRO A 48 7.37 -3.20 11.61
CA PRO A 48 7.09 -1.92 12.22
C PRO A 48 6.94 -0.82 11.17
N ASN A 49 5.83 -0.09 11.24
CA ASN A 49 5.52 1.05 10.39
C ASN A 49 5.32 2.34 11.18
N TYR A 50 5.04 2.26 12.49
CA TYR A 50 4.68 3.39 13.34
C TYR A 50 5.86 3.89 14.15
N ASN A 51 5.93 5.22 14.31
CA ASN A 51 6.88 5.91 15.16
C ASN A 51 6.40 7.36 15.41
N VAL A 52 7.12 8.11 16.24
CA VAL A 52 6.91 9.55 16.43
C VAL A 52 7.05 10.30 15.11
N ARG A 53 6.24 11.35 14.94
CA ARG A 53 6.25 12.21 13.74
C ARG A 53 7.65 12.75 13.42
N GLY A 54 7.99 12.79 12.14
CA GLY A 54 9.30 13.22 11.64
C GLY A 54 10.38 12.13 11.63
N GLN A 55 10.13 10.98 12.27
CA GLN A 55 11.00 9.82 12.14
C GLN A 55 10.77 9.11 10.79
N THR A 56 11.81 8.47 10.26
CA THR A 56 11.73 7.75 8.97
C THR A 56 11.75 6.23 9.11
N LYS A 57 12.00 5.73 10.33
CA LYS A 57 12.08 4.30 10.66
C LYS A 57 10.91 3.94 11.55
N GLY A 58 10.09 2.98 11.15
CA GLY A 58 9.07 2.39 12.02
C GLY A 58 9.76 1.62 13.15
N ARG A 59 9.20 1.74 14.35
CA ARG A 59 9.61 1.03 15.56
C ARG A 59 8.52 0.09 16.07
N PHE A 60 7.25 0.47 15.88
CA PHE A 60 6.10 -0.29 16.34
C PHE A 60 5.17 -0.68 15.19
N CYS A 61 4.38 -1.74 15.38
CA CYS A 61 3.27 -2.07 14.49
C CYS A 61 1.99 -1.33 14.90
N ALA A 62 0.91 -1.45 14.12
CA ALA A 62 -0.35 -0.75 14.38
C ALA A 62 -0.97 -1.12 15.74
N GLU A 63 -0.80 -2.37 16.18
CA GLU A 63 -1.33 -2.87 17.46
C GLU A 63 -0.53 -2.36 18.67
N HIS A 64 0.76 -2.07 18.48
CA HIS A 64 1.67 -1.65 19.54
C HIS A 64 2.08 -0.17 19.43
N LYS A 65 1.36 0.63 18.63
CA LYS A 65 1.64 2.06 18.52
C LYS A 65 1.09 2.81 19.74
N GLU A 66 1.81 3.81 20.22
CA GLU A 66 1.28 4.77 21.19
C GLU A 66 0.38 5.80 20.49
N PRO A 67 -0.55 6.47 21.22
CA PRO A 67 -1.50 7.41 20.61
C PRO A 67 -0.88 8.56 19.81
N ASP A 68 0.34 8.97 20.14
CA ASP A 68 1.10 10.03 19.47
C ASP A 68 1.95 9.53 18.28
N MET A 69 1.99 8.22 18.04
CA MET A 69 2.74 7.62 16.95
C MET A 69 1.92 7.58 15.65
N VAL A 70 2.59 7.98 14.57
CA VAL A 70 2.04 8.00 13.21
C VAL A 70 2.68 6.92 12.35
N ASP A 71 2.01 6.50 11.28
CA ASP A 71 2.61 5.64 10.28
C ASP A 71 3.70 6.42 9.53
N VAL A 72 4.96 6.06 9.74
CA VAL A 72 6.14 6.71 9.13
C VAL A 72 6.66 5.97 7.90
N LYS A 73 6.02 4.86 7.50
CA LYS A 73 6.42 4.05 6.36
C LYS A 73 5.47 4.16 5.20
N ASN A 74 4.17 4.21 5.48
CA ASN A 74 3.15 4.41 4.47
C ASN A 74 2.94 5.90 4.22
N LYS A 75 2.52 6.22 3.00
CA LYS A 75 2.19 7.60 2.64
C LYS A 75 0.83 7.92 3.25
N THR A 76 0.78 8.97 4.03
CA THR A 76 -0.44 9.54 4.57
C THR A 76 -0.78 10.83 3.84
N CYS A 77 -2.02 11.28 4.01
CA CYS A 77 -2.44 12.62 3.63
C CYS A 77 -1.47 13.67 4.17
N GLU A 78 -1.17 14.69 3.37
CA GLU A 78 -0.31 15.81 3.76
C GLU A 78 -0.99 16.79 4.73
N ALA A 79 -2.31 16.67 4.94
CA ALA A 79 -3.00 17.42 5.98
C ALA A 79 -2.51 17.02 7.38
N ASP A 80 -2.35 18.00 8.25
CA ASP A 80 -1.79 17.78 9.59
C ASP A 80 -2.65 16.81 10.40
N GLY A 81 -2.02 15.77 10.97
CA GLY A 81 -2.71 14.76 11.78
C GLY A 81 -3.56 13.76 11.00
N CYS A 82 -3.59 13.83 9.66
CA CYS A 82 -4.41 12.93 8.86
C CYS A 82 -3.64 11.66 8.45
N GLU A 83 -4.03 10.50 8.97
CA GLU A 83 -3.41 9.20 8.66
C GLU A 83 -4.05 8.48 7.45
N THR A 84 -5.02 9.11 6.78
CA THR A 84 -5.73 8.49 5.65
C THR A 84 -4.86 8.39 4.40
N LEU A 85 -5.16 7.40 3.54
CA LEU A 85 -4.41 7.19 2.29
C LEU A 85 -4.64 8.36 1.31
N PRO A 86 -3.58 8.99 0.79
CA PRO A 86 -3.72 10.09 -0.15
C PRO A 86 -3.91 9.55 -1.58
N ASN A 87 -5.08 9.87 -2.16
CA ASN A 87 -5.41 9.54 -3.53
C ASN A 87 -5.52 10.78 -4.44
N TYR A 88 -5.70 11.97 -3.86
CA TYR A 88 -5.98 13.20 -4.59
C TYR A 88 -4.76 14.07 -4.77
N ASN A 89 -4.66 14.71 -5.93
CA ASN A 89 -3.67 15.73 -6.26
C ASN A 89 -4.13 16.52 -7.50
N LEU A 90 -3.35 17.51 -7.94
CA LEU A 90 -3.58 18.23 -9.19
C LEU A 90 -3.52 17.28 -10.40
N ARG A 91 -4.31 17.61 -11.43
CA ARG A 91 -4.34 16.85 -12.69
C ARG A 91 -2.93 16.74 -13.30
N GLY A 92 -2.60 15.55 -13.80
CA GLY A 92 -1.29 15.23 -14.38
C GLY A 92 -0.25 14.76 -13.36
N GLN A 93 -0.52 14.88 -12.05
CA GLN A 93 0.32 14.29 -11.02
C GLN A 93 0.01 12.79 -10.88
N THR A 94 1.02 12.00 -10.46
CA THR A 94 0.88 10.54 -10.27
C THR A 94 0.92 10.10 -8.81
N LYS A 95 1.31 11.02 -7.92
CA LYS A 95 1.37 10.81 -6.48
C LYS A 95 0.17 11.51 -5.84
N GLY A 96 -0.67 10.76 -5.13
CA GLY A 96 -1.67 11.37 -4.25
C GLY A 96 -0.96 12.07 -3.11
N ARG A 97 -1.45 13.25 -2.74
CA ARG A 97 -0.96 14.07 -1.62
C ARG A 97 -2.03 14.26 -0.55
N PHE A 98 -3.30 14.30 -0.95
CA PHE A 98 -4.42 14.54 -0.06
C PHE A 98 -5.44 13.40 -0.14
N CYS A 99 -6.23 13.23 0.91
CA CYS A 99 -7.39 12.33 0.92
C CYS A 99 -8.65 13.08 0.46
N THR A 100 -9.77 12.35 0.35
CA THR A 100 -11.04 12.94 -0.10
C THR A 100 -11.51 14.10 0.77
N GLU A 101 -11.29 14.03 2.09
CA GLU A 101 -11.71 15.08 3.03
C GLU A 101 -10.83 16.33 2.97
N HIS A 102 -9.57 16.19 2.54
CA HIS A 102 -8.57 17.26 2.51
C HIS A 102 -8.18 17.68 1.10
N LYS A 103 -8.93 17.26 0.07
CA LYS A 103 -8.67 17.67 -1.31
C LYS A 103 -9.19 19.10 -1.52
N GLU A 104 -8.46 19.89 -2.31
CA GLU A 104 -8.96 21.16 -2.83
C GLU A 104 -9.89 20.92 -4.04
N PRO A 105 -10.81 21.84 -4.38
CA PRO A 105 -11.77 21.65 -5.47
C PRO A 105 -11.14 21.29 -6.83
N GLU A 106 -9.95 21.81 -7.13
CA GLU A 106 -9.18 21.54 -8.35
C GLU A 106 -8.44 20.19 -8.35
N MET A 107 -8.43 19.47 -7.22
CA MET A 107 -7.74 18.19 -7.10
C MET A 107 -8.63 17.02 -7.56
N VAL A 108 -8.01 16.13 -8.32
CA VAL A 108 -8.62 14.92 -8.87
C VAL A 108 -8.02 13.68 -8.21
N ASP A 109 -8.75 12.56 -8.23
CA ASP A 109 -8.19 11.27 -7.83
C ASP A 109 -7.12 10.85 -8.87
N VAL A 110 -5.86 10.78 -8.44
CA VAL A 110 -4.71 10.41 -9.28
C VAL A 110 -4.27 8.96 -9.09
N LYS A 111 -4.97 8.21 -8.23
CA LYS A 111 -4.68 6.80 -7.93
C LYS A 111 -5.68 5.86 -8.56
N ASN A 112 -6.95 6.21 -8.46
CA ASN A 112 -8.02 5.46 -9.10
C ASN A 112 -8.21 5.95 -10.52
N LYS A 113 -8.52 5.02 -11.42
CA LYS A 113 -8.86 5.39 -12.79
C LYS A 113 -10.21 6.07 -12.80
N THR A 114 -10.26 7.22 -13.44
CA THR A 114 -11.49 7.95 -13.77
C THR A 114 -11.80 7.80 -15.26
N CYS A 115 -13.03 8.12 -15.63
CA CYS A 115 -13.45 8.21 -17.02
C CYS A 115 -12.55 9.19 -17.78
N GLU A 116 -12.22 8.86 -19.03
CA GLU A 116 -11.40 9.74 -19.89
C GLU A 116 -12.15 10.96 -20.43
N ALA A 117 -13.45 11.07 -20.17
CA ALA A 117 -14.23 12.24 -20.51
C ALA A 117 -13.85 13.41 -19.58
N ASP A 118 -13.70 14.60 -20.14
CA ASP A 118 -13.23 15.74 -19.38
C ASP A 118 -14.16 16.08 -18.21
N GLY A 119 -13.59 16.16 -17.00
CA GLY A 119 -14.34 16.46 -15.77
C GLY A 119 -15.14 15.30 -15.19
N CYS A 120 -15.10 14.10 -15.79
CA CYS A 120 -15.82 12.94 -15.28
C CYS A 120 -14.97 12.14 -14.28
N GLU A 121 -15.37 12.14 -13.00
CA GLU A 121 -14.70 11.36 -11.94
C GLU A 121 -15.27 9.94 -11.78
N THR A 122 -16.27 9.55 -12.59
CA THR A 122 -16.90 8.24 -12.51
C THR A 122 -15.92 7.12 -12.87
N GLN A 123 -16.00 6.01 -12.15
CA GLN A 123 -15.16 4.86 -12.43
C GLN A 123 -15.45 4.31 -13.84
N PRO A 124 -14.42 4.14 -14.70
CA PRO A 124 -14.63 3.65 -16.04
C PRO A 124 -14.76 2.12 -16.05
N VAL A 125 -15.75 1.63 -16.80
CA VAL A 125 -16.02 0.20 -17.00
C VAL A 125 -16.18 -0.17 -18.47
N TYR A 126 -16.37 0.80 -19.36
CA TYR A 126 -16.53 0.60 -20.80
C TYR A 126 -15.23 0.84 -21.56
N ASN A 127 -14.98 0.02 -22.57
CA ASN A 127 -13.91 0.21 -23.57
C ASN A 127 -14.23 -0.60 -24.85
N VAL A 128 -13.41 -0.45 -25.89
CA VAL A 128 -13.53 -1.26 -27.11
C VAL A 128 -13.33 -2.75 -26.83
N ARG A 129 -14.03 -3.59 -27.59
CA ARG A 129 -14.00 -5.05 -27.42
C ARG A 129 -12.57 -5.60 -27.48
N GLY A 130 -12.23 -6.49 -26.55
CA GLY A 130 -10.90 -7.09 -26.44
C GLY A 130 -9.93 -6.34 -25.51
N GLN A 131 -10.30 -5.14 -25.04
CA GLN A 131 -9.55 -4.46 -23.98
C GLN A 131 -9.95 -4.98 -22.60
N THR A 132 -9.03 -4.91 -21.63
CA THR A 132 -9.26 -5.37 -20.25
C THR A 132 -9.43 -4.23 -19.25
N LYS A 133 -9.16 -3.00 -19.68
CA LYS A 133 -9.17 -1.80 -18.83
C LYS A 133 -10.30 -0.89 -19.28
N GLY A 134 -11.25 -0.57 -18.39
CA GLY A 134 -12.25 0.46 -18.67
C GLY A 134 -11.58 1.82 -18.91
N ARG A 135 -12.08 2.57 -19.90
CA ARG A 135 -11.68 3.95 -20.23
C ARG A 135 -12.82 4.95 -20.05
N PHE A 136 -14.06 4.51 -20.30
CA PHE A 136 -15.24 5.35 -20.22
C PHE A 136 -16.27 4.81 -19.21
N CYS A 137 -17.08 5.70 -18.65
CA CYS A 137 -18.24 5.33 -17.82
C CYS A 137 -19.47 5.09 -18.71
N THR A 138 -20.60 4.71 -18.10
CA THR A 138 -21.84 4.43 -18.83
C THR A 138 -22.37 5.63 -19.62
N GLU A 139 -22.20 6.85 -19.09
CA GLU A 139 -22.66 8.08 -19.73
C GLU A 139 -21.78 8.52 -20.91
N HIS A 140 -20.49 8.16 -20.87
CA HIS A 140 -19.50 8.59 -21.87
C HIS A 140 -19.02 7.45 -22.77
N LYS A 141 -19.72 6.31 -22.79
CA LYS A 141 -19.37 5.19 -23.69
C LYS A 141 -19.79 5.52 -25.13
N GLU A 142 -18.98 5.10 -26.09
CA GLU A 142 -19.38 5.10 -27.50
C GLU A 142 -20.22 3.85 -27.82
N PRO A 143 -21.05 3.87 -28.89
CA PRO A 143 -21.98 2.77 -29.20
C PRO A 143 -21.33 1.39 -29.37
N ASP A 144 -20.06 1.34 -29.80
CA ASP A 144 -19.27 0.15 -30.04
C ASP A 144 -18.51 -0.35 -28.79
N MET A 145 -18.56 0.39 -27.68
CA MET A 145 -17.89 0.01 -26.43
C MET A 145 -18.70 -1.00 -25.61
N VAL A 146 -17.97 -1.94 -25.02
CA VAL A 146 -18.52 -3.00 -24.15
C VAL A 146 -18.06 -2.80 -22.71
N ASN A 147 -18.85 -3.30 -21.74
CA ASN A 147 -18.39 -3.37 -20.36
C ASN A 147 -17.27 -4.41 -20.28
N VAL A 148 -16.06 -3.97 -19.94
CA VAL A 148 -14.86 -4.83 -19.87
C VAL A 148 -14.56 -5.34 -18.45
N LYS A 149 -15.37 -4.95 -17.45
CA LYS A 149 -15.26 -5.44 -16.08
C LYS A 149 -16.24 -6.56 -15.76
N ASP A 150 -17.34 -6.67 -16.51
CA ASP A 150 -18.20 -7.84 -16.41
C ASP A 150 -17.45 -9.05 -16.95
N LYS A 151 -17.19 -10.00 -16.05
CA LYS A 151 -16.73 -11.33 -16.42
C LYS A 151 -17.96 -12.14 -16.81
N THR A 152 -18.34 -12.08 -18.07
CA THR A 152 -19.18 -13.13 -18.68
C THR A 152 -18.40 -14.44 -18.76
#